data_AF-A0A417BZX6-F1
#
_entry.id   AF-A0A417BZX6-F1
#
_cell.length_a   1.000
_cell.length_b   1.000
_cell.length_c   1.000
_cell.angle_alpha   90.00
_cell.angle_beta   90.00
_cell.angle_gamma   90.00
#
_symmetry.space_group_name_H-M   'P 1'
#
loop_
_entity.id
_entity.type
_entity.pdbx_description
1 polymer ?
#
loop_
_entity_poly.entity_id
_entity_poly.type
_entity_poly.pdbx_seq_one_letter_code
_entity_poly.pdbx_strand_id
1 'polypeptide(L)'
;MVTDGGVQKIKNRENRMNLFARLGGDEFCIILKDCPKEVAYSKMYWIQHDFAKQSDKPYEKNFSFGIVRVPAKHGPVDLEALLRKADQAMYQQKRMHYLAQHHQMTAE
;
A
#
# COMPACT_ATOMS: atom_id res chain seq x y z
N MET A 1 10.73 2.61 4.77
CA MET A 1 12.19 2.82 4.93
C MET A 1 12.88 2.24 3.70
N VAL A 2 13.30 3.08 2.77
CA VAL A 2 14.39 2.77 1.83
C VAL A 2 15.35 3.93 1.99
N THR A 3 16.45 3.63 2.66
CA THR A 3 17.65 4.45 2.68
C THR A 3 18.25 4.44 1.28
N ASP A 4 18.52 5.65 0.81
CA ASP A 4 19.45 5.98 -0.26
C ASP A 4 19.06 5.59 -1.70
N GLY A 5 19.60 6.35 -2.64
CA GLY A 5 19.10 6.52 -4.00
C GLY A 5 18.82 5.22 -4.78
N GLY A 6 17.58 5.08 -5.25
CA GLY A 6 17.24 4.02 -6.19
C GLY A 6 15.74 3.77 -6.28
N VAL A 7 15.10 4.28 -7.32
CA VAL A 7 13.82 3.71 -7.77
C VAL A 7 14.12 2.31 -8.26
N GLN A 8 14.00 1.31 -7.38
CA GLN A 8 14.23 -0.09 -7.76
C GLN A 8 13.04 -0.56 -8.61
N LYS A 9 13.20 -0.52 -9.93
CA LYS A 9 12.33 -1.24 -10.86
C LYS A 9 12.43 -2.73 -10.54
N ILE A 10 11.42 -3.28 -9.87
CA ILE A 10 11.24 -4.73 -9.77
C ILE A 10 10.94 -5.23 -11.19
N LYS A 11 12.00 -5.57 -11.93
CA LYS A 11 11.91 -6.32 -13.19
C LYS A 11 11.65 -7.77 -12.81
N ASN A 12 10.38 -8.18 -12.83
CA ASN A 12 10.06 -9.59 -12.97
C ASN A 12 9.07 -9.79 -14.12
N ARG A 13 9.38 -10.82 -14.90
CA ARG A 13 8.76 -11.25 -16.15
C ARG A 13 7.24 -11.41 -16.01
N GLU A 14 6.49 -10.43 -16.47
CA GLU A 14 5.17 -10.60 -17.09
C GLU A 14 4.78 -9.26 -17.71
N ASN A 15 4.39 -9.28 -18.99
CA ASN A 15 4.23 -8.11 -19.84
C ASN A 15 2.92 -7.34 -19.53
N ARG A 16 2.74 -6.87 -18.30
CA ARG A 16 1.60 -6.05 -17.83
C ARG A 16 2.18 -4.81 -17.15
N MET A 17 1.90 -3.62 -17.66
CA MET A 17 2.48 -2.39 -17.13
C MET A 17 2.02 -2.12 -15.69
N ASN A 18 2.83 -2.53 -14.71
CA ASN A 18 2.67 -2.18 -13.31
C ASN A 18 3.50 -0.92 -13.05
N LEU A 19 2.83 0.20 -12.75
CA LEU A 19 3.48 1.47 -12.49
C LEU A 19 3.67 1.66 -10.98
N PHE A 20 4.89 2.01 -10.59
CA PHE A 20 5.22 2.41 -9.23
C PHE A 20 5.58 3.89 -9.24
N ALA A 21 4.87 4.69 -8.46
CA ALA A 21 5.09 6.13 -8.35
C ALA A 21 5.27 6.52 -6.89
N ARG A 22 6.20 7.43 -6.61
CA ARG A 22 6.33 8.09 -5.30
C ARG A 22 5.59 9.42 -5.38
N LEU A 23 4.63 9.63 -4.49
CA LEU A 23 3.83 10.86 -4.46
C LEU A 23 4.53 11.96 -3.66
N GLY A 24 5.20 11.58 -2.57
CA GLY A 24 5.96 12.47 -1.69
C GLY A 24 6.39 11.71 -0.43
N GLY A 25 7.39 12.20 0.31
CA GLY A 25 7.78 11.60 1.60
C GLY A 25 7.96 10.09 1.55
N ASP A 26 7.19 9.37 2.36
CA ASP A 26 7.08 7.91 2.41
C ASP A 26 5.80 7.35 1.74
N GLU A 27 5.13 8.15 0.92
CA GLU A 27 3.90 7.82 0.20
C GLU A 27 4.19 7.27 -1.20
N PHE A 28 3.61 6.09 -1.47
CA PHE A 28 3.78 5.38 -2.74
C PHE A 28 2.43 4.98 -3.33
N CYS A 29 2.33 5.08 -4.65
CA CYS A 29 1.18 4.64 -5.44
C CYS A 29 1.62 3.52 -6.38
N ILE A 30 0.79 2.46 -6.46
CA ILE A 30 1.02 1.30 -7.31
C ILE A 30 -0.21 1.12 -8.19
N ILE A 31 -0.01 1.11 -9.51
CA ILE A 31 -1.05 0.81 -10.49
C ILE A 31 -0.79 -0.58 -11.03
N LEU A 32 -1.74 -1.49 -10.80
CA LEU A 32 -1.69 -2.86 -11.27
C LEU A 32 -2.70 -3.06 -12.41
N LYS A 33 -2.21 -3.31 -13.63
CA LYS A 33 -3.08 -3.60 -14.78
C LYS A 33 -3.48 -5.07 -14.79
N ASP A 34 -4.75 -5.33 -15.11
CA ASP A 34 -5.33 -6.68 -15.22
C ASP A 34 -5.11 -7.56 -13.98
N CYS A 35 -5.06 -6.92 -12.81
CA CYS A 35 -4.87 -7.61 -11.54
C CYS A 35 -6.22 -7.78 -10.83
N PRO A 36 -6.63 -9.03 -10.49
CA PRO A 36 -7.74 -9.26 -9.59
C PRO A 36 -7.50 -8.55 -8.25
N LYS A 37 -8.56 -8.01 -7.66
CA LYS A 37 -8.47 -7.26 -6.40
C LYS A 37 -7.86 -8.15 -5.32
N GLU A 38 -8.29 -9.39 -5.23
CA GLU A 38 -7.88 -10.37 -4.24
C GLU A 38 -6.37 -10.62 -4.30
N VAL A 39 -5.82 -10.77 -5.52
CA VAL A 39 -4.38 -10.93 -5.75
C VAL A 39 -3.60 -9.68 -5.30
N ALA A 40 -4.12 -8.49 -5.61
CA ALA A 40 -3.51 -7.23 -5.16
C ALA A 40 -3.50 -7.13 -3.62
N TYR A 41 -4.60 -7.48 -2.95
CA TYR A 41 -4.69 -7.51 -1.50
C TYR A 41 -3.71 -8.51 -0.89
N SER A 42 -3.66 -9.75 -1.42
CA SER A 42 -2.73 -10.77 -0.93
C SER A 42 -1.26 -10.32 -1.06
N LYS A 43 -0.89 -9.70 -2.18
CA LYS A 43 0.47 -9.16 -2.38
C LYS A 43 0.79 -8.03 -1.40
N MET A 44 -0.12 -7.07 -1.25
CA MET A 44 0.09 -5.94 -0.33
C MET A 44 0.17 -6.39 1.13
N TYR A 45 -0.67 -7.35 1.53
CA TYR A 45 -0.64 -7.93 2.87
C TYR A 45 0.67 -8.67 3.14
N TRP A 46 1.15 -9.45 2.16
CA TRP A 46 2.46 -10.11 2.26
C TRP A 46 3.61 -9.11 2.42
N ILE A 47 3.62 -8.04 1.62
CA ILE A 47 4.64 -6.98 1.72
C ILE A 47 4.56 -6.28 3.07
N GLN A 48 3.35 -6.03 3.58
CA GLN A 48 3.13 -5.43 4.90
C GLN A 48 3.68 -6.29 6.03
N HIS A 49 3.33 -7.57 6.02
CA HIS A 49 3.77 -8.51 7.04
C HIS A 49 5.29 -8.75 6.99
N ASP A 50 5.87 -8.86 5.80
CA ASP A 50 7.32 -8.99 5.63
C ASP A 50 8.06 -7.73 6.09
N PHE A 51 7.56 -6.54 5.74
CA PHE A 51 8.11 -5.27 6.20
C PHE A 51 8.07 -5.11 7.73
N ALA A 52 7.00 -5.60 8.37
CA ALA A 52 6.89 -5.61 9.82
C ALA A 52 7.89 -6.55 10.49
N LYS A 53 8.20 -7.69 9.87
CA LYS A 53 9.18 -8.67 10.38
C LYS A 53 10.63 -8.22 10.27
N GLN A 54 10.96 -7.36 9.30
CA GLN A 54 12.32 -6.87 9.09
C GLN A 54 12.75 -5.75 10.08
N SER A 55 12.01 -5.53 11.17
CA SER A 55 12.37 -4.51 12.16
C SER A 55 13.30 -5.05 13.25
N ASP A 56 14.61 -4.95 13.04
CA ASP A 56 15.64 -5.14 14.09
C ASP A 56 15.70 -3.98 15.11
N LYS A 57 14.76 -3.03 15.03
CA LYS A 57 14.71 -1.84 15.89
C LYS A 57 13.53 -1.97 16.87
N PRO A 58 13.62 -1.38 18.09
CA PRO A 58 12.60 -1.48 19.14
C PRO A 58 11.28 -0.74 18.81
N TYR A 59 11.06 -0.34 17.56
CA TYR A 59 9.85 0.33 17.10
C TYR A 59 9.19 -0.52 16.02
N GLU A 60 7.88 -0.68 16.11
CA GLU A 60 7.09 -1.36 15.09
C GLU A 60 7.16 -0.58 13.77
N LYS A 61 7.82 -1.16 12.77
CA LYS A 61 7.73 -0.66 11.40
C LYS A 61 6.52 -1.29 10.76
N ASN A 62 5.53 -0.49 10.43
CA ASN A 62 4.42 -0.93 9.62
C ASN A 62 4.07 0.18 8.62
N PHE A 63 3.34 -0.16 7.57
CA PHE A 63 2.78 0.83 6.66
C PHE A 63 1.29 0.57 6.49
N SER A 64 0.53 1.57 6.06
CA SER A 64 -0.90 1.40 5.75
C SER A 64 -1.08 1.45 4.24
N PHE A 65 -2.05 0.73 3.70
CA PHE A 65 -2.32 0.74 2.27
C PHE A 65 -3.81 0.78 1.97
N GLY A 66 -4.16 1.28 0.80
CA GLY A 66 -5.52 1.31 0.28
C GLY A 66 -5.53 0.82 -1.17
N ILE A 67 -6.50 -0.02 -1.53
CA ILE A 67 -6.63 -0.56 -2.88
C ILE A 67 -7.99 -0.16 -3.44
N VAL A 68 -7.98 0.46 -4.62
CA VAL A 68 -9.20 0.73 -5.38
C VAL A 68 -9.13 -0.02 -6.70
N ARG A 69 -10.23 -0.71 -7.03
CA ARG A 69 -10.37 -1.43 -8.30
C ARG A 69 -11.13 -0.55 -9.29
N VAL A 70 -10.58 -0.43 -10.49
CA VAL A 70 -11.30 0.14 -11.63
C VAL A 70 -11.78 -1.02 -12.53
N PRO A 71 -13.09 -1.18 -12.77
CA PRO A 71 -13.62 -2.26 -13.63
C PRO A 71 -13.20 -2.10 -15.09
N ALA A 72 -12.97 -3.20 -15.82
CA ALA A 72 -12.50 -3.14 -17.23
C ALA A 72 -13.47 -2.39 -18.18
N LYS A 73 -14.76 -2.33 -17.87
CA LYS A 73 -15.79 -1.57 -18.62
C LYS A 73 -16.18 -0.28 -17.90
N HIS A 74 -15.20 0.43 -17.34
CA HIS A 74 -15.47 1.70 -16.67
C HIS A 74 -15.78 2.81 -17.70
N GLY A 75 -16.67 3.74 -17.36
CA GLY A 75 -16.84 4.99 -18.10
C GLY A 75 -15.66 5.94 -17.87
N PRO A 76 -15.77 7.24 -18.18
CA PRO A 76 -14.76 8.23 -17.80
C PRO A 76 -14.45 8.12 -16.30
N VAL A 77 -13.17 8.01 -15.94
CA VAL A 77 -12.72 7.94 -14.55
C VAL A 77 -12.06 9.24 -14.21
N ASP A 78 -12.53 9.86 -13.12
CA ASP A 78 -11.83 10.95 -12.48
C ASP A 78 -10.70 10.39 -11.62
N LEU A 79 -9.47 10.73 -12.00
CA LEU A 79 -8.25 10.30 -11.31
C LEU A 79 -8.20 10.85 -9.88
N GLU A 80 -8.65 12.08 -9.65
CA GLU A 80 -8.63 12.71 -8.33
C GLU A 80 -9.60 11.96 -7.39
N ALA A 81 -10.80 11.65 -7.87
CA ALA A 81 -11.75 10.83 -7.14
C ALA A 81 -11.21 9.42 -6.85
N LEU A 82 -10.45 8.82 -7.76
CA LEU A 82 -9.84 7.50 -7.56
C LEU A 82 -8.74 7.54 -6.48
N LEU A 83 -7.86 8.54 -6.55
CA LEU A 83 -6.80 8.74 -5.57
C LEU A 83 -7.38 9.03 -4.19
N ARG A 84 -8.41 9.88 -4.10
CA ARG A 84 -9.11 10.16 -2.85
C ARG A 84 -9.75 8.91 -2.24
N LYS A 85 -10.31 8.01 -3.05
CA LYS A 85 -10.84 6.73 -2.56
C LYS A 85 -9.73 5.81 -2.04
N ALA A 86 -8.57 5.78 -2.71
CA ALA A 86 -7.43 4.99 -2.28
C ALA A 86 -6.85 5.52 -0.95
N ASP A 87 -6.73 6.84 -0.84
CA ASP A 87 -6.30 7.51 0.38
C ASP A 87 -7.26 7.27 1.55
N GLN A 88 -8.57 7.38 1.32
CA GLN A 88 -9.57 7.05 2.34
C GLN A 88 -9.46 5.61 2.85
N ALA A 89 -9.25 4.64 1.94
CA ALA A 89 -9.06 3.24 2.31
C ALA A 89 -7.76 3.03 3.11
N MET A 90 -6.68 3.69 2.71
CA MET A 90 -5.43 3.68 3.46
C MET A 90 -5.60 4.30 4.85
N TYR A 91 -6.30 5.43 4.95
CA TYR A 91 -6.53 6.11 6.21
C TYR A 91 -7.39 5.29 7.18
N GLN A 92 -8.35 4.51 6.68
CA GLN A 92 -9.08 3.53 7.49
C GLN A 92 -8.14 2.52 8.14
N GLN A 93 -7.22 1.95 7.36
CA GLN A 93 -6.24 1.01 7.90
C GLN A 93 -5.27 1.67 8.89
N LYS A 94 -4.82 2.90 8.61
CA LYS A 94 -3.99 3.69 9.53
C LYS A 94 -4.65 3.90 10.88
N ARG A 95 -5.96 4.22 10.90
CA ARG A 95 -6.73 4.34 12.15
C ARG A 95 -6.83 3.00 12.89
N MET A 96 -7.01 1.89 12.19
CA MET A 96 -7.05 0.57 12.82
C MET A 96 -5.72 0.22 13.49
N HIS A 97 -4.59 0.50 12.82
CA HIS A 97 -3.26 0.30 13.41
C HIS A 97 -3.06 1.17 14.67
N TYR A 98 -3.43 2.45 14.60
CA TYR A 98 -3.34 3.36 15.75
C TYR A 98 -4.18 2.87 16.94
N LEU A 99 -5.43 2.44 16.70
CA LEU A 99 -6.30 1.90 17.75
C LEU A 99 -5.76 0.60 18.34
N ALA A 100 -5.19 -0.29 17.52
CA ALA A 100 -4.60 -1.55 17.99
C ALA A 100 -3.37 -1.31 18.89
N GLN A 101 -2.50 -0.37 18.50
CA GLN A 101 -1.34 0.02 19.30
C GLN A 101 -1.75 0.68 20.62
N HIS A 102 -2.74 1.58 20.59
CA HIS A 102 -3.22 2.24 21.80
C HIS A 102 -4.02 1.32 22.74
N HIS A 103 -4.76 0.34 22.23
CA HIS A 103 -5.43 -0.66 23.08
C HIS A 103 -4.44 -1.53 23.87
N GLN A 104 -3.27 -1.82 23.28
CA GLN A 104 -2.22 -2.59 23.96
C GLN A 104 -1.56 -1.79 25.09
N MET A 105 -1.51 -0.45 25.00
CA MET A 105 -0.95 0.41 26.06
C MET A 105 -1.88 0.64 27.26
N THR A 106 -3.19 0.38 27.12
CA THR A 106 -4.17 0.58 28.22
C THR A 106 -4.55 -0.72 28.94
N ALA A 107 -3.95 -1.85 28.56
CA ALA A 107 -4.22 -3.17 29.12
C ALA A 107 -3.13 -3.67 30.09
N GLU A 108 -2.17 -2.82 30.44
CA GLU A 108 -1.21 -2.99 31.54
C GLU A 108 -1.53 -2.02 32.68
#